data_AF-A0A414S2V4-F1
#
_entry.id   AF-A0A414S2V4-F1
#
_cell.length_a   1.000
_cell.length_b   1.000
_cell.length_c   1.000
_cell.angle_alpha   90.00
_cell.angle_beta   90.00
_cell.angle_gamma   90.00
#
_symmetry.space_group_name_H-M   'P 1'
#
loop_
_entity.id
_entity.type
_entity.pdbx_description
1 polymer ?
#
loop_
_entity_poly.entity_id
_entity_poly.type
_entity_poly.pdbx_seq_one_letter_code
_entity_poly.pdbx_strand_id
1 'polypeptide(L)' 'MEIKIMAFREVYKLFVDAWELYRKYSARRLDDAECEAMAQEADAINEKYQSDLAKDMLVSVIREVSKDARMKRKDAEK' A
#
# COMPACT_ATOMS: atom_id res chain seq x y z
N MET A 1 12.23 15.48 -13.99
CA MET A 1 12.07 14.27 -13.16
C MET A 1 12.44 13.11 -14.05
N GLU A 2 13.53 12.40 -13.76
CA GLU A 2 13.95 11.24 -14.56
C GLU A 2 13.02 10.06 -14.25
N ILE A 3 12.42 9.48 -15.29
CA ILE A 3 11.59 8.28 -15.16
C ILE A 3 12.54 7.10 -14.98
N LYS A 4 12.55 6.50 -13.78
CA LYS A 4 13.32 5.28 -13.52
C LYS A 4 12.67 4.10 -14.25
N ILE A 5 13.31 3.64 -15.31
CA ILE A 5 12.91 2.41 -16.02
C ILE A 5 13.32 1.21 -15.18
N MET A 6 12.35 0.42 -14.75
CA MET A 6 12.56 -0.77 -13.92
C MET A 6 12.71 -2.03 -14.78
N ALA A 7 13.61 -2.93 -14.39
CA ALA A 7 13.65 -4.26 -14.97
C ALA A 7 12.43 -5.09 -14.52
N PHE A 8 11.97 -6.04 -15.35
CA PHE A 8 10.82 -6.90 -15.02
C PHE A 8 10.95 -7.58 -13.64
N ARG A 9 12.16 -8.03 -13.28
CA ARG A 9 12.41 -8.63 -11.97
C ARG A 9 12.21 -7.65 -10.81
N GLU A 10 12.52 -6.38 -11.00
CA GLU A 10 12.28 -5.34 -9.99
C GLU A 10 10.78 -5.03 -9.88
N VAL A 11 10.06 -5.02 -11.01
CA VAL A 11 8.59 -4.89 -11.02
C VAL A 11 7.93 -6.04 -10.27
N TYR A 12 8.40 -7.29 -10.49
CA TYR A 12 7.90 -8.44 -9.73
C TYR A 12 8.15 -8.29 -8.22
N LYS A 13 9.32 -7.82 -7.80
CA LYS A 13 9.61 -7.58 -6.38
C LYS A 13 8.74 -6.47 -5.80
N LEU A 14 8.54 -5.37 -6.55
CA LEU A 14 7.62 -4.30 -6.15
C LEU A 14 6.21 -4.85 -5.96
N PHE A 15 5.76 -5.70 -6.88
CA PHE A 15 4.45 -6.34 -6.77
C PHE A 15 4.32 -7.17 -5.50
N VAL A 16 5.33 -7.99 -5.19
CA VAL A 16 5.35 -8.81 -3.98
C VAL A 16 5.31 -7.94 -2.72
N ASP A 17 6.15 -6.91 -2.64
CA ASP A 17 6.20 -6.01 -1.46
C ASP A 17 4.85 -5.27 -1.28
N ALA A 18 4.26 -4.77 -2.36
CA ALA A 18 2.96 -4.11 -2.32
C ALA A 18 1.81 -5.07 -1.95
N TRP A 19 1.87 -6.32 -2.41
CA TRP A 19 0.92 -7.37 -2.03
C TRP A 19 1.02 -7.73 -0.54
N GLU A 20 2.23 -7.81 0.00
CA GLU A 20 2.44 -8.07 1.43
C GLU A 20 1.90 -6.93 2.30
N LEU A 21 2.11 -5.67 1.87
CA LEU A 21 1.52 -4.50 2.51
C LEU A 21 -0.02 -4.59 2.52
N TYR A 22 -0.63 -4.86 1.35
CA TYR A 22 -2.08 -5.04 1.27
C TYR A 22 -2.57 -6.12 2.24
N ARG A 23 -1.98 -7.32 2.21
CA ARG A 23 -2.39 -8.46 3.03
C ARG A 23 -2.29 -8.16 4.53
N LYS A 24 -1.28 -7.40 4.95
CA LYS A 24 -1.05 -7.06 6.36
C LYS A 24 -2.16 -6.17 6.92
N TYR A 25 -2.69 -5.24 6.12
CA TYR A 25 -3.61 -4.20 6.56
C TYR A 25 -5.07 -4.43 6.11
N SER A 26 -5.35 -5.25 5.09
CA SER A 26 -6.72 -5.51 4.58
C SER A 26 -7.60 -6.33 5.54
N ALA A 27 -6.99 -7.22 6.34
CA ALA A 27 -7.75 -8.14 7.20
C ALA A 27 -8.40 -7.47 8.42
N ARG A 28 -7.91 -6.30 8.86
CA ARG A 28 -8.25 -5.71 10.17
C ARG A 28 -8.96 -4.36 10.05
N ARG A 29 -9.53 -3.86 11.16
CA ARG A 29 -10.02 -2.49 11.26
C ARG A 29 -8.86 -1.63 11.69
N LEU A 30 -8.43 -0.73 10.82
CA LEU A 30 -7.31 0.16 11.11
C LEU A 30 -7.72 1.26 12.08
N ASP A 31 -6.97 1.39 13.16
CA ASP A 31 -6.92 2.60 13.96
C ASP A 31 -5.90 3.60 13.38
N ASP A 32 -5.79 4.78 13.98
CA ASP A 32 -4.93 5.85 13.47
C ASP A 32 -3.43 5.46 13.55
N ALA A 33 -3.04 4.64 14.54
CA ALA A 33 -1.67 4.17 14.68
C ALA A 33 -1.33 3.13 13.60
N GLU A 34 -2.27 2.25 13.26
CA GLU A 34 -2.11 1.31 12.15
C GLU A 34 -2.10 2.01 10.79
N CYS A 35 -2.84 3.11 10.63
CA CYS A 35 -2.77 3.95 9.43
C CYS A 35 -1.40 4.61 9.28
N GLU A 36 -0.85 5.16 10.36
CA GLU A 36 0.50 5.75 10.37
C GLU A 36 1.57 4.70 10.07
N ALA A 37 1.50 3.52 10.69
CA ALA A 37 2.43 2.43 10.42
C ALA A 37 2.37 1.97 8.95
N MET A 38 1.18 1.91 8.36
CA MET A 38 1.02 1.59 6.93
C MET A 38 1.67 2.65 6.03
N ALA A 39 1.51 3.94 6.37
CA ALA A 39 2.14 5.03 5.62
C ALA A 39 3.66 4.92 5.65
N GLN A 40 4.25 4.68 6.82
CA GLN A 40 5.69 4.51 6.99
C GLN A 40 6.24 3.30 6.21
N GLU A 41 5.52 2.17 6.20
CA GLU A 41 5.91 1.00 5.40
C GLU A 41 5.77 1.25 3.90
N ALA A 42 4.75 1.98 3.46
CA ALA A 42 4.60 2.38 2.07
C ALA A 42 5.73 3.33 1.63
N ASP A 43 6.11 4.29 2.47
CA ASP A 43 7.23 5.19 2.21
C ASP A 43 8.55 4.42 2.08
N ALA A 44 8.80 3.44 2.95
CA ALA A 44 9.98 2.57 2.85
C ALA A 44 10.02 1.78 1.53
N ILE A 45 8.88 1.27 1.05
CA ILE A 45 8.80 0.59 -0.25
C ILE A 45 9.05 1.60 -1.40
N ASN A 46 8.48 2.80 -1.30
CA ASN A 46 8.68 3.85 -2.29
C ASN A 46 10.15 4.28 -2.38
N GLU A 47 10.83 4.40 -1.23
CA GLU A 47 12.26 4.71 -1.15
C GLU A 47 13.15 3.59 -1.72
N LYS A 48 12.73 2.32 -1.59
CA LYS A 48 13.45 1.18 -2.17
C LYS A 48 13.42 1.19 -3.70
N TYR A 49 12.28 1.51 -4.30
CA TYR A 49 12.10 1.43 -5.76
C TYR A 49 12.31 2.75 -6.48
N GLN A 50 11.90 3.88 -5.88
CA GLN A 50 12.03 5.25 -6.40
C GLN A 50 11.56 5.38 -7.86
N SER A 51 10.38 4.86 -8.16
CA SER A 51 9.79 4.91 -9.50
C SER A 51 8.34 5.38 -9.43
N ASP A 52 7.85 5.97 -10.51
CA ASP A 52 6.45 6.39 -10.60
C ASP A 52 5.50 5.19 -10.51
N LEU A 53 5.89 4.03 -11.07
CA LEU A 53 5.14 2.79 -10.93
C LEU A 53 5.00 2.36 -9.46
N ALA A 54 6.05 2.50 -8.65
CA ALA A 54 5.99 2.17 -7.23
C ALA A 54 5.00 3.09 -6.50
N LYS A 55 5.05 4.40 -6.77
CA LYS A 55 4.10 5.36 -6.21
C LYS A 55 2.66 5.02 -6.59
N ASP A 56 2.39 4.79 -7.87
CA ASP A 56 1.05 4.49 -8.37
C ASP A 56 0.49 3.19 -7.76
N MET A 57 1.34 2.16 -7.65
CA MET A 57 0.96 0.89 -7.06
C MET A 57 0.66 1.02 -5.56
N LEU A 58 1.51 1.73 -4.81
CA LEU A 58 1.32 1.95 -3.37
C LEU A 58 0.08 2.79 -3.07
N VAL A 59 -0.16 3.87 -3.83
CA VAL A 59 -1.39 4.68 -3.72
C VAL A 59 -2.63 3.82 -3.96
N SER A 60 -2.57 2.90 -4.93
CA SER A 60 -3.69 1.98 -5.22
C SER A 60 -3.95 1.02 -4.06
N VAL A 61 -2.89 0.43 -3.48
CA VAL A 61 -3.01 -0.45 -2.30
C VAL A 61 -3.62 0.30 -1.11
N ILE A 62 -3.10 1.49 -0.78
CA ILE A 62 -3.60 2.31 0.35
C ILE A 62 -5.08 2.64 0.16
N ARG A 63 -5.50 2.99 -1.07
CA ARG A 63 -6.90 3.29 -1.38
C ARG A 63 -7.81 2.08 -1.17
N GLU A 64 -7.38 0.89 -1.58
CA GLU A 64 -8.19 -0.33 -1.43
C GLU A 64 -8.33 -0.72 0.04
N VAL A 65 -7.23 -0.70 0.80
CA VAL A 65 -7.26 -0.95 2.25
C VAL A 65 -8.17 0.07 2.96
N SER A 66 -8.11 1.34 2.57
CA SER A 66 -8.97 2.41 3.13
C SER A 66 -10.45 2.24 2.78
N LYS A 67 -10.77 1.62 1.65
CA LYS A 67 -12.15 1.31 1.25
C LYS A 67 -12.71 0.18 2.11
N ASP A 68 -11.94 -0.89 2.32
CA ASP A 68 -12.32 -2.01 3.18
C ASP A 68 -12.53 -1.57 4.64
N ALA A 69 -11.65 -0.70 5.16
CA ALA A 69 -11.80 -0.15 6.50
C ALA A 69 -13.10 0.67 6.66
N ARG A 70 -13.50 1.43 5.64
CA ARG A 70 -14.76 2.20 5.64
C ARG A 70 -16.00 1.33 5.56
N MET A 71 -15.97 0.23 4.79
CA MET A 71 -17.09 -0.71 4.74
C MET A 71 -17.31 -1.37 6.10
N LYS A 72 -16.25 -1.86 6.74
CA LYS A 72 -16.34 -2.50 8.08
C LYS A 72 -16.89 -1.57 9.17
N ARG A 73 -16.68 -0.25 9.08
CA ARG A 73 -17.28 0.72 10.02
C ARG A 73 -18.80 0.80 9.87
N LYS A 74 -19.32 0.77 8.65
CA LYS A 74 -20.78 0.84 8.39
C LYS A 74 -21.54 -0.39 8.87
N ASP A 75 -20.92 -1.57 8.85
CA ASP A 75 -21.55 -2.81 9.32
C ASP A 75 -21.59 -2.91 10.85
N ALA A 76 -20.70 -2.22 11.57
CA ALA A 76 -20.66 -2.21 13.03
C ALA A 76 -21.65 -1.21 13.67
N GLU A 77 -22.23 -0.29 12.88
CA GLU A 77 -23.18 0.73 13.32
C GLU A 77 -24.66 0.36 13.05
N LYS A 78 -24.91 -0.83 12.47
CA LYS A 78 -26.25 -1.40 12.24
C LYS A 78 -26.61 -2.43 13.31
#